data_AF-A0A7C6YZV3-F1
#
_entry.id   AF-A0A7C6YZV3-F1
#
_cell.length_a   1.000
_cell.length_b   1.000
_cell.length_c   1.000
_cell.angle_alpha   90.00
_cell.angle_beta   90.00
_cell.angle_gamma   90.00
#
_symmetry.space_group_name_H-M   'P 1'
#
loop_
_entity.id
_entity.type
_entity.pdbx_description
1 polymer ?
#
loop_
_entity_poly.entity_id
_entity_poly.type
_entity_poly.pdbx_seq_one_letter_code
_entity_poly.pdbx_strand_id
1 'polypeptide(L)' 'MHNNCKNIELSDRDWNCIILRPGRLLCLKCLNGGGYLPFMEKEELMRKLDAIKADPQVHIKLETSFDEMGARTTKF' A
#
# COMPACT_ATOMS: atom_id res chain seq x y z
N MET A 1 -1.69 9.14 21.30
CA MET A 1 -2.96 8.84 20.61
C MET A 1 -3.34 7.42 20.96
N HIS A 2 -4.40 7.23 21.73
CA HIS A 2 -4.92 5.91 22.08
C HIS A 2 -5.65 5.38 20.83
N ASN A 3 -4.97 4.58 20.02
CA ASN A 3 -5.59 3.96 18.86
C ASN A 3 -6.44 2.78 19.35
N ASN A 4 -7.76 2.96 19.33
CA ASN A 4 -8.71 1.85 19.42
C ASN A 4 -8.53 1.00 18.14
N CYS A 5 -7.58 0.09 18.15
CA CYS A 5 -7.43 -0.91 17.09
C CYS A 5 -8.60 -1.88 17.26
N LYS A 6 -9.62 -1.78 16.39
CA LYS A 6 -10.70 -2.77 16.35
C LYS A 6 -10.12 -4.12 15.88
N ASN A 7 -10.83 -5.23 16.06
CA ASN A 7 -10.40 -6.47 15.42
C ASN A 7 -10.41 -6.26 13.90
N ILE A 8 -9.27 -6.47 13.25
CA ILE A 8 -9.13 -6.34 11.79
C ILE A 8 -9.83 -7.55 11.17
N GLU A 9 -10.88 -7.32 10.36
CA GLU A 9 -11.59 -8.39 9.69
C GLU A 9 -11.21 -8.47 8.21
N LEU A 10 -11.20 -9.67 7.65
CA LEU A 10 -10.87 -9.87 6.22
C LEU A 10 -11.86 -9.17 5.28
N SER A 11 -13.12 -9.01 5.71
CA SER A 11 -14.20 -8.28 5.03
C SER A 11 -13.90 -6.78 4.88
N ASP A 12 -13.07 -6.20 5.76
CA ASP A 12 -12.73 -4.77 5.68
C ASP A 12 -11.93 -4.44 4.41
N ARG A 13 -11.27 -5.44 3.83
CA ARG A 13 -10.51 -5.31 2.57
C ARG A 13 -11.36 -4.82 1.40
N ASP A 14 -12.67 -5.09 1.40
CA ASP A 14 -13.53 -4.76 0.25
C ASP A 14 -13.73 -3.25 0.07
N TRP A 15 -13.51 -2.47 1.14
CA TRP A 15 -13.71 -1.02 1.14
C TRP A 15 -12.55 -0.23 1.75
N ASN A 16 -11.61 -0.90 2.43
CA ASN A 16 -10.44 -0.28 3.07
C ASN A 16 -9.12 -0.94 2.61
N CYS A 17 -8.82 -0.89 1.31
CA CYS A 17 -7.63 -1.51 0.75
C CYS A 17 -6.83 -0.59 -0.19
N ILE A 18 -5.51 -0.58 0.01
CA ILE A 18 -4.54 0.09 -0.85
C ILE A 18 -3.76 -0.96 -1.65
N ILE A 19 -3.72 -0.76 -2.98
CA ILE A 19 -2.97 -1.61 -3.90
C ILE A 19 -1.60 -1.00 -4.17
N LEU A 20 -0.55 -1.79 -3.95
CA LEU A 20 0.85 -1.40 -4.15
C LEU A 20 1.66 -2.54 -4.78
N ARG A 21 2.70 -2.18 -5.53
CA ARG A 21 3.78 -3.12 -5.86
C ARG A 21 4.74 -3.21 -4.69
N PRO A 22 5.42 -4.36 -4.47
CA PRO A 22 6.41 -4.51 -3.39
C PRO A 22 7.47 -3.40 -3.38
N GLY A 23 8.02 -3.04 -4.55
CA GLY A 23 9.01 -1.96 -4.65
C GLY A 23 8.47 -0.59 -4.22
N ARG A 24 7.16 -0.35 -4.31
CA ARG A 24 6.54 0.93 -3.92
C ARG A 24 6.33 1.08 -2.43
N LEU A 25 6.20 -0.02 -1.69
CA LEU A 25 6.22 0.00 -0.24
C LEU A 25 7.54 0.58 0.30
N LEU A 26 8.67 0.17 -0.29
CA LEU A 26 9.98 0.76 0.04
C LEU A 26 10.01 2.26 -0.29
N CYS A 27 9.46 2.65 -1.45
CA CYS A 27 9.36 4.06 -1.83
C CYS A 27 8.53 4.91 -0.85
N LEU A 28 7.47 4.36 -0.24
CA LEU A 28 6.69 5.07 0.78
C LEU A 28 7.54 5.42 2.00
N LYS A 29 8.46 4.52 2.40
CA LYS A 29 9.39 4.80 3.49
C LYS A 29 10.36 5.93 3.14
N CYS A 30 10.90 5.93 1.92
CA CYS A 30 11.75 7.02 1.42
C CYS A 30 10.99 8.34 1.36
N LEU A 31 9.74 8.32 0.86
CA LEU A 31 8.86 9.48 0.78
C LEU A 31 8.57 10.07 2.16
N ASN A 32 8.29 9.22 3.15
CA ASN A 32 8.12 9.65 4.53
C ASN A 32 9.38 10.31 5.13
N GLY A 33 10.57 10.00 4.61
CA GLY A 33 11.83 10.63 4.98
C GLY A 33 12.21 11.87 4.16
N GLY A 34 11.33 12.32 3.24
CA GLY A 34 11.57 13.47 2.38
C GLY A 34 12.14 13.16 0.99
N GLY A 35 12.37 11.88 0.66
CA GLY A 35 12.78 11.49 -0.68
C GLY A 35 11.65 11.64 -1.71
N TYR A 36 11.93 12.20 -2.87
CA TYR A 36 10.91 12.40 -3.91
C TYR A 36 11.47 12.07 -5.29
N LEU A 37 10.72 11.26 -6.05
CA LEU A 37 11.03 10.94 -7.45
C LEU A 37 9.79 11.19 -8.31
N PRO A 38 9.93 11.65 -9.57
CA PRO A 38 8.77 12.03 -10.40
C PRO A 38 7.72 10.94 -10.61
N PHE A 39 8.09 9.65 -10.61
CA PHE A 39 7.11 8.56 -10.74
C PHE A 39 6.18 8.45 -9.51
N MET A 40 6.60 8.97 -8.35
CA MET A 40 5.83 8.86 -7.11
C MET A 40 4.51 9.64 -7.19
N GLU A 41 4.50 10.74 -7.94
CA GLU A 41 3.31 11.54 -8.23
C GLU A 41 2.34 10.77 -9.13
N LYS A 42 2.86 10.21 -10.23
CA LYS A 42 2.08 9.39 -11.17
C LYS A 42 1.46 8.15 -10.51
N GLU A 43 2.09 7.63 -9.47
CA GLU A 43 1.60 6.47 -8.70
C GLU A 43 0.82 6.86 -7.43
N GLU A 44 0.57 8.16 -7.22
CA GLU A 44 -0.14 8.74 -6.07
C GLU A 44 0.42 8.27 -4.71
N LEU A 45 1.75 8.11 -4.59
CA LEU A 45 2.36 7.53 -3.40
C LEU A 45 2.15 8.38 -2.13
N MET A 46 2.08 9.71 -2.25
CA MET A 46 1.80 10.58 -1.11
C MET A 46 0.39 10.30 -0.55
N ARG A 47 -0.63 10.25 -1.42
CA ARG A 47 -2.00 9.94 -1.04
C ARG A 47 -2.11 8.57 -0.35
N LYS A 48 -1.39 7.57 -0.86
CA LYS A 48 -1.33 6.24 -0.24
C LYS A 48 -0.64 6.27 1.12
N LEU A 49 0.46 7.01 1.27
CA LEU A 49 1.15 7.19 2.54
C LEU A 49 0.24 7.87 3.58
N ASP A 50 -0.48 8.91 3.17
CA ASP A 50 -1.41 9.64 4.05
C ASP A 50 -2.56 8.75 4.51
N ALA A 51 -3.11 7.92 3.62
CA ALA A 51 -4.15 6.95 3.99
C ALA A 51 -3.63 5.92 5.02
N ILE A 52 -2.41 5.38 4.84
CA ILE A 52 -1.79 4.45 5.80
C ILE A 52 -1.53 5.10 7.16
N LYS A 53 -1.18 6.39 7.18
CA LYS A 53 -0.98 7.13 8.43
C LYS A 53 -2.29 7.46 9.13
N ALA A 54 -3.35 7.75 8.37
CA ALA A 54 -4.66 8.09 8.88
C ALA A 54 -5.36 6.88 9.50
N ASP A 55 -5.19 5.70 8.90
CA ASP A 55 -5.79 4.45 9.37
C ASP A 55 -4.76 3.32 9.47
N PRO A 56 -4.29 2.97 10.69
CA PRO A 56 -3.42 1.82 10.91
C PRO A 56 -4.03 0.47 10.55
N GLN A 57 -5.36 0.40 10.35
CA GLN A 57 -6.09 -0.82 10.01
C GLN A 57 -6.29 -0.97 8.49
N VAL A 58 -5.79 -0.04 7.67
CA VAL A 58 -5.90 -0.16 6.22
C VAL A 58 -5.22 -1.43 5.71
N HIS A 59 -5.91 -2.16 4.83
CA HIS A 59 -5.35 -3.35 4.22
C HIS A 59 -4.41 -2.96 3.08
N ILE A 60 -3.26 -3.62 3.01
CA ILE A 60 -2.33 -3.46 1.88
C ILE A 60 -2.37 -4.73 1.03
N LYS A 61 -2.74 -4.58 -0.24
CA LYS A 61 -2.65 -5.66 -1.23
C LYS A 61 -1.40 -5.46 -2.08
N LEU A 62 -0.56 -6.48 -2.10
CA LEU A 62 0.61 -6.53 -2.98
C LEU A 62 0.23 -7.10 -4.33
N GLU A 63 0.56 -6.37 -5.38
CA GLU A 63 0.43 -6.84 -6.75
C GLU A 63 1.78 -6.96 -7.41
N THR A 64 2.00 -8.12 -8.04
CA THR A 64 3.25 -8.45 -8.70
C THR A 64 2.96 -9.07 -10.07
N SER A 65 3.99 -9.16 -10.91
CA SER A 65 3.90 -9.87 -12.19
C SER A 65 3.84 -11.38 -12.04
N PHE A 66 3.83 -11.90 -10.80
CA PHE A 66 3.74 -13.33 -10.48
C PHE A 66 2.61 -13.60 -9.49
N ASP A 67 1.97 -14.76 -9.63
CA ASP A 67 1.02 -15.28 -8.67
C ASP A 67 1.72 -15.99 -7.50
N GLU A 68 0.93 -16.53 -6.59
CA GLU A 68 1.42 -17.28 -5.41
C GLU A 68 2.18 -18.56 -5.74
N MET A 69 2.01 -19.10 -6.96
CA MET A 69 2.73 -20.28 -7.44
C MET A 69 3.98 -19.90 -8.27
N GLY A 70 4.23 -18.59 -8.44
CA GLY A 70 5.34 -18.07 -9.25
C GLY A 70 5.06 -18.06 -10.76
N ALA A 71 3.81 -18.29 -11.20
CA ALA A 71 3.44 -18.15 -12.60
C ALA A 71 3.21 -16.69 -12.96
N ARG A 72 3.53 -16.31 -14.21
CA ARG A 72 3.43 -14.92 -14.66
C ARG A 72 1.97 -14.50 -14.82
N THR A 73 1.62 -13.34 -14.27
CA THR A 73 0.30 -12.72 -14.41
C THR A 73 0.27 -11.75 -15.60
N THR A 74 -0.91 -11.24 -15.95
CA THR A 74 -1.07 -10.16 -16.94
C THR A 74 -0.69 -8.78 -16.39
N LYS A 75 -0.22 -8.69 -15.14
CA LYS A 75 0.09 -7.42 -14.49
C LYS A 75 1.52 -6.97 -14.80
N PHE A 76 1.61 -5.71 -15.22
CA PHE A 76 2.82 -4.92 -15.51
C PHE A 76 3.64 -5.38 -16.71
#